data_AF-A0A4U5QRL5-F1
#
_entry.id   AF-A0A4U5QRL5-F1
#
_cell.length_a   1.000
_cell.length_b   1.000
_cell.length_c   1.000
_cell.angle_alpha   90.00
_cell.angle_beta   90.00
_cell.angle_gamma   90.00
#
_symmetry.space_group_name_H-M   'P 1'
#
loop_
_entity.id
_entity.type
_entity.pdbx_description
1 polymer ?
#
loop_
_entity_poly.entity_id
_entity_poly.type
_entity_poly.pdbx_seq_one_letter_code
_entity_poly.pdbx_strand_id
1 'polypeptide(L)'
;MSPVSLNRLLSSTLKKPRLVFYPLPPPSTLQITDPSLYHRHRPFSENPQSQPPEIPFLKTPTRTPLETQFETWTQNLKPGFTPTDVDTAIRAQSDPDLALDIFRWTAQQRNYKHNHITYLTVIKILISGRRYRQAETLIEEVIAGACEISVPLYNSMIRFCCGRKLLFNRAFDIYKKMLKSEDCKPTLDTYTLLFNSLLRRFNKLNVCYVYLHAVKSLTKQMKASGVIPDTFVLNMIIKAYAKCLEVDEAVRVFREMGLYGCEANAYSYSYLVKGLCGKGRSGQGLGFYKEMKGKGLVPSGSTYMILICSLGMERRFEEAIGVVFDMLGDSMSPDLLTYRTVLEGLCREGMVDKAFELLEEWRKKDGFMGEKNYKSLLNGLHFVSRQ
;
A
#
# COMPACT_ATOMS: atom_id res chain seq x y z
N MET A 1 20.94 42.25 22.75
CA MET A 1 22.05 41.52 22.11
C MET A 1 21.77 41.41 20.62
N SER A 2 22.73 41.78 19.79
CA SER A 2 22.56 42.06 18.35
C SER A 2 22.43 40.81 17.46
N PRO A 3 21.87 40.94 16.23
CA PRO A 3 21.57 39.81 15.33
C PRO A 3 22.77 39.21 14.58
N VAL A 4 24.00 39.40 15.08
CA VAL A 4 25.24 39.05 14.35
C VAL A 4 25.85 37.71 14.81
N SER A 5 25.33 37.11 15.88
CA SER A 5 25.93 35.90 16.46
C SER A 5 25.30 34.57 16.00
N LEU A 6 24.26 34.57 15.15
CA LEU A 6 23.64 33.33 14.66
C LEU A 6 24.17 32.83 13.30
N ASN A 7 24.87 33.69 12.54
CA ASN A 7 25.40 33.32 11.21
C ASN A 7 26.78 32.62 11.25
N ARG A 8 27.36 32.39 12.42
CA ARG A 8 28.66 31.69 12.57
C ARG A 8 28.56 30.20 12.92
N LEU A 9 27.35 29.66 13.10
CA LEU A 9 27.14 28.24 13.42
C LEU A 9 26.46 27.42 12.29
N LEU A 10 26.24 28.02 11.12
CA LEU A 10 25.59 27.35 9.97
C LEU A 10 26.50 27.13 8.74
N SER A 11 27.83 27.29 8.87
CA SER A 11 28.75 27.18 7.72
C SER A 11 29.75 26.02 7.75
N SER A 12 29.60 24.99 8.62
CA SER A 12 30.64 23.95 8.76
C SER A 12 30.27 22.51 8.40
N THR A 13 29.08 22.18 7.88
CA THR A 13 28.78 20.79 7.50
C THR A 13 27.89 20.68 6.27
N LEU A 14 28.46 20.79 5.06
CA LEU A 14 27.89 20.25 3.81
C LEU A 14 28.98 20.20 2.70
N LYS A 15 29.82 19.17 2.68
CA LYS A 15 30.61 18.79 1.48
C LYS A 15 29.80 17.79 0.66
N LYS A 16 29.38 18.19 -0.55
CA LYS A 16 28.76 17.32 -1.57
C LYS A 16 29.76 16.26 -2.06
N PRO A 17 29.37 14.99 -2.28
CA PRO A 17 30.21 14.04 -3.01
C PRO A 17 30.15 14.37 -4.51
N ARG A 18 31.32 14.54 -5.14
CA ARG A 18 31.48 14.61 -6.60
C ARG A 18 31.45 13.19 -7.16
N LEU A 19 30.53 12.90 -8.08
CA LEU A 19 30.55 11.71 -8.92
C LEU A 19 31.59 11.92 -10.03
N VAL A 20 32.65 11.11 -10.04
CA VAL A 20 33.64 11.03 -11.13
C VAL A 20 33.21 9.90 -12.06
N PHE A 21 32.95 10.23 -13.33
CA PHE A 21 32.72 9.26 -14.38
C PHE A 21 34.06 8.70 -14.87
N TYR A 22 34.23 7.37 -14.83
CA TYR A 22 35.29 6.66 -15.56
C TYR A 22 34.71 6.09 -16.86
N PRO A 23 35.33 6.31 -18.03
CA PRO A 23 34.92 5.67 -19.27
C PRO A 23 35.36 4.19 -19.30
N LEU A 24 34.46 3.32 -19.77
CA LEU A 24 34.71 1.89 -20.01
C LEU A 24 35.60 1.70 -21.25
N PRO A 25 36.54 0.73 -21.26
CA PRO A 25 37.31 0.38 -22.45
C PRO A 25 36.50 -0.49 -23.43
N PRO A 26 36.78 -0.43 -24.75
CA PRO A 26 36.08 -1.21 -25.77
C PRO A 26 36.53 -2.69 -25.80
N PRO A 27 35.72 -3.60 -26.37
CA PRO A 27 35.99 -5.04 -26.36
C PRO A 27 37.12 -5.42 -27.33
N SER A 28 38.11 -6.16 -26.83
CA SER A 28 39.20 -6.73 -27.60
C SER A 28 38.75 -7.96 -28.41
N THR A 29 38.70 -7.80 -29.73
CA THR A 29 38.76 -8.87 -30.73
C THR A 29 40.11 -9.58 -30.63
N LEU A 30 40.11 -10.84 -30.19
CA LEU A 30 41.28 -11.72 -30.33
C LEU A 30 41.21 -12.45 -31.67
N GLN A 31 42.02 -11.96 -32.60
CA GLN A 31 42.41 -12.65 -33.82
C GLN A 31 43.33 -13.84 -33.45
N ILE A 32 43.03 -15.01 -34.00
CA ILE A 32 43.91 -16.17 -33.98
C ILE A 32 44.76 -16.11 -35.24
N THR A 33 46.09 -16.02 -35.10
CA THR A 33 47.08 -16.21 -36.15
C THR A 33 48.08 -17.28 -35.72
N ASP A 34 47.85 -18.51 -36.20
CA ASP A 34 48.76 -19.35 -36.99
C ASP A 34 50.17 -19.77 -36.49
N PRO A 35 50.83 -20.78 -37.09
CA PRO A 35 51.19 -22.03 -36.41
C PRO A 35 52.69 -22.39 -36.52
N SER A 36 53.18 -23.33 -35.69
CA SER A 36 54.46 -24.05 -35.86
C SER A 36 54.72 -24.91 -34.60
N LEU A 37 55.42 -26.04 -34.60
CA LEU A 37 56.11 -26.82 -35.62
C LEU A 37 56.38 -28.21 -35.02
N TYR A 38 56.50 -29.17 -35.94
CA TYR A 38 56.84 -30.58 -35.79
C TYR A 38 58.18 -30.86 -35.09
N HIS A 39 58.23 -32.01 -34.38
CA HIS A 39 59.13 -33.16 -34.63
C HIS A 39 59.66 -33.82 -33.35
N ARG A 40 59.43 -35.13 -33.18
CA ARG A 40 60.47 -36.16 -33.35
C ARG A 40 59.93 -37.61 -33.17
N HIS A 41 60.36 -38.46 -34.10
CA HIS A 41 60.19 -39.91 -34.21
C HIS A 41 61.12 -40.71 -33.27
N ARG A 42 60.74 -41.94 -32.86
CA ARG A 42 61.32 -43.25 -33.29
C ARG A 42 60.75 -44.48 -32.50
N PRO A 43 60.94 -45.76 -32.95
CA PRO A 43 59.83 -46.71 -33.21
C PRO A 43 60.03 -48.17 -32.64
N PHE A 44 59.18 -49.11 -33.09
CA PHE A 44 59.14 -50.60 -32.95
C PHE A 44 58.57 -51.16 -31.62
N SER A 45 57.78 -52.25 -31.54
CA SER A 45 57.56 -53.43 -32.40
C SER A 45 56.16 -54.05 -32.18
N GLU A 46 55.72 -54.89 -33.12
CA GLU A 46 54.47 -55.68 -33.10
C GLU A 46 54.41 -56.78 -32.03
N ASN A 47 53.25 -56.95 -31.37
CA ASN A 47 52.54 -58.24 -31.26
C ASN A 47 51.11 -58.06 -30.67
N PRO A 48 50.16 -58.98 -30.97
CA PRO A 48 48.73 -58.70 -30.96
C PRO A 48 47.97 -59.16 -29.69
N GLN A 49 46.72 -58.69 -29.59
CA GLN A 49 45.66 -59.03 -28.62
C GLN A 49 45.65 -58.28 -27.28
N SER A 50 44.96 -57.14 -27.29
CA SER A 50 44.15 -56.70 -26.15
C SER A 50 43.01 -55.81 -26.66
N GLN A 51 41.78 -56.13 -26.25
CA GLN A 51 40.58 -55.35 -26.55
C GLN A 51 40.76 -53.90 -26.05
N PRO A 52 40.34 -52.86 -26.81
CA PRO A 52 40.34 -51.51 -26.28
C PRO A 52 39.26 -51.36 -25.20
N PRO A 53 39.54 -50.66 -24.09
CA PRO A 53 38.60 -50.48 -23.01
C PRO A 53 37.42 -49.59 -23.44
N GLU A 54 36.22 -49.98 -23.01
CA GLU A 54 34.99 -49.21 -23.18
C GLU A 54 35.16 -47.80 -22.60
N ILE A 55 34.91 -46.80 -23.44
CA ILE A 55 34.72 -45.41 -23.01
C ILE A 55 33.49 -45.41 -22.10
N PRO A 56 33.57 -44.96 -20.82
CA PRO A 56 32.39 -44.86 -19.99
C PRO A 56 31.44 -43.87 -20.65
N PHE A 57 30.27 -44.37 -21.07
CA PHE A 57 29.15 -43.56 -21.54
C PHE A 57 29.00 -42.34 -20.63
N LEU A 58 28.97 -41.15 -21.25
CA LEU A 58 28.50 -39.92 -20.62
C LEU A 58 27.22 -40.26 -19.85
N LYS A 59 27.27 -40.16 -18.52
CA LYS A 59 26.08 -40.20 -17.68
C LYS A 59 25.10 -39.18 -18.26
N THR A 60 23.93 -39.65 -18.68
CA THR A 60 22.78 -38.78 -18.97
C THR A 60 22.68 -37.76 -17.83
N PRO A 61 22.54 -36.46 -18.13
CA PRO A 61 22.49 -35.44 -17.08
C PRO A 61 21.40 -35.83 -16.09
N THR A 62 21.76 -35.91 -14.81
CA THR A 62 20.83 -36.17 -13.72
C THR A 62 19.78 -35.06 -13.76
N ARG A 63 18.57 -35.42 -14.20
CA ARG A 63 17.47 -34.48 -14.42
C ARG A 63 17.16 -33.74 -13.13
N THR A 64 16.83 -32.45 -13.25
CA THR A 64 16.42 -31.69 -12.07
C THR A 64 15.03 -32.17 -11.61
N PRO A 65 14.69 -32.10 -10.31
CA PRO A 65 13.38 -32.51 -9.80
C PRO A 65 12.19 -31.78 -10.47
N LEU A 66 12.43 -30.61 -11.06
CA LEU A 66 11.41 -29.84 -11.79
C LEU A 66 11.15 -30.40 -13.19
N GLU A 67 12.19 -30.90 -13.87
CA GLU A 67 12.06 -31.54 -15.18
C GLU A 67 11.27 -32.86 -15.09
N THR A 68 11.51 -33.65 -14.03
CA THR A 68 10.77 -34.91 -13.83
C THR A 68 9.29 -34.67 -13.48
N GLN A 69 9.00 -33.60 -12.73
CA GLN A 69 7.62 -33.18 -12.44
C GLN A 69 6.90 -32.66 -13.69
N PHE A 70 7.59 -31.90 -14.54
CA PHE A 70 7.05 -31.44 -15.81
C PHE A 70 6.71 -32.61 -16.74
N GLU A 71 7.63 -33.57 -16.89
CA GLU A 71 7.39 -34.78 -17.70
C GLU A 71 6.21 -35.60 -17.19
N THR A 72 6.09 -35.78 -15.88
CA THR A 72 4.95 -36.46 -15.24
C THR A 72 3.63 -35.78 -15.61
N TRP A 73 3.61 -34.44 -15.66
CA TRP A 73 2.45 -33.67 -16.12
C TRP A 73 2.14 -33.85 -17.60
N THR A 74 3.16 -33.81 -18.46
CA THR A 74 2.97 -34.02 -19.90
C THR A 74 2.42 -35.41 -20.22
N GLN A 75 2.71 -36.42 -19.40
CA GLN A 75 2.16 -37.77 -19.52
C GLN A 75 0.71 -37.86 -19.01
N ASN A 76 0.37 -37.09 -17.97
CA ASN A 76 -0.96 -37.11 -17.35
C ASN A 76 -2.01 -36.30 -18.13
N LEU A 77 -1.59 -35.25 -18.85
CA LEU A 77 -2.45 -34.48 -19.77
C LEU A 77 -2.70 -35.31 -21.04
N LYS A 78 -3.76 -36.12 -21.03
CA LYS A 78 -4.21 -36.90 -22.20
C LYS A 78 -4.46 -36.01 -23.42
N PRO A 79 -4.31 -36.54 -24.65
CA PRO A 79 -4.65 -35.80 -25.87
C PRO A 79 -6.11 -35.33 -25.83
N GLY A 80 -6.34 -34.02 -26.01
CA GLY A 80 -7.67 -33.40 -25.96
C GLY A 80 -8.04 -32.73 -24.63
N PHE A 81 -7.06 -32.39 -23.79
CA PHE A 81 -7.29 -31.72 -22.51
C PHE A 81 -8.01 -30.36 -22.66
N THR A 82 -8.82 -30.04 -21.65
CA THR A 82 -9.62 -28.82 -21.59
C THR A 82 -8.91 -27.72 -20.78
N PRO A 83 -9.30 -26.44 -20.91
CA PRO A 83 -8.77 -25.39 -20.05
C PRO A 83 -8.97 -25.64 -18.55
N THR A 84 -9.99 -26.42 -18.15
CA THR A 84 -10.20 -26.84 -16.77
C THR A 84 -9.17 -27.87 -16.30
N ASP A 85 -8.75 -28.79 -17.18
CA ASP A 85 -7.67 -29.73 -16.86
C ASP A 85 -6.34 -29.00 -16.70
N VAL A 86 -6.09 -28.00 -17.55
CA VAL A 86 -4.90 -27.13 -17.44
C VAL A 86 -4.95 -26.28 -16.18
N ASP A 87 -6.12 -25.75 -15.81
CA ASP A 87 -6.28 -25.00 -14.57
C ASP A 87 -5.96 -25.83 -13.32
N THR A 88 -6.47 -27.06 -13.25
CA THR A 88 -6.14 -27.99 -12.15
C THR A 88 -4.65 -28.31 -12.12
N ALA A 89 -4.02 -28.46 -13.29
CA ALA A 89 -2.59 -28.69 -13.42
C ALA A 89 -1.74 -27.57 -12.86
N ILE A 90 -2.07 -26.32 -13.22
CA ILE A 90 -1.34 -25.14 -12.77
C ILE A 90 -1.55 -24.94 -11.26
N ARG A 91 -2.79 -25.14 -10.75
CA ARG A 91 -3.08 -25.03 -9.30
C ARG A 91 -2.31 -26.03 -8.44
N ALA A 92 -2.03 -27.21 -8.97
CA ALA A 92 -1.31 -28.26 -8.25
C ALA A 92 0.18 -27.94 -8.07
N GLN A 93 0.72 -26.93 -8.76
CA GLN A 93 2.14 -26.58 -8.68
C GLN A 93 2.46 -25.68 -7.49
N SER A 94 3.46 -26.08 -6.72
CA SER A 94 4.07 -25.24 -5.68
C SER A 94 5.04 -24.22 -6.25
N ASP A 95 5.70 -24.56 -7.37
CA ASP A 95 6.70 -23.70 -8.02
C ASP A 95 6.06 -22.80 -9.10
N PRO A 96 6.20 -21.46 -8.99
CA PRO A 96 5.62 -20.53 -9.95
C PRO A 96 6.22 -20.62 -11.36
N ASP A 97 7.50 -20.96 -11.49
CA ASP A 97 8.16 -21.05 -12.79
C ASP A 97 7.68 -22.32 -13.53
N LEU A 98 7.60 -23.46 -12.85
CA LEU A 98 6.99 -24.68 -13.39
C LEU A 98 5.52 -24.48 -13.81
N ALA A 99 4.73 -23.76 -13.01
CA ALA A 99 3.35 -23.42 -13.36
C ALA A 99 3.27 -22.60 -14.66
N LEU A 100 4.21 -21.68 -14.88
CA LEU A 100 4.31 -20.89 -16.11
C LEU A 100 4.77 -21.73 -17.30
N ASP A 101 5.69 -22.66 -17.10
CA ASP A 101 6.16 -23.54 -18.16
C ASP A 101 5.05 -24.49 -18.65
N ILE A 102 4.25 -25.04 -17.73
CA ILE A 102 3.03 -25.80 -18.07
C ILE A 102 2.06 -24.93 -18.86
N PHE A 103 1.83 -23.68 -18.42
CA PHE A 103 0.97 -22.73 -19.12
C PHE A 103 1.46 -22.43 -20.55
N ARG A 104 2.77 -22.23 -20.74
CA ARG A 104 3.36 -21.96 -22.06
C ARG A 104 3.35 -23.18 -22.96
N TRP A 105 3.66 -24.36 -22.43
CA TRP A 105 3.65 -25.62 -23.18
C TRP A 105 2.24 -25.98 -23.66
N THR A 106 1.23 -25.82 -22.81
CA THR A 106 -0.17 -26.06 -23.18
C THR A 106 -0.62 -25.11 -24.30
N ALA A 107 -0.15 -23.86 -24.31
CA ALA A 107 -0.44 -22.90 -25.38
C ALA A 107 0.13 -23.31 -26.75
N GLN A 108 1.15 -24.16 -26.81
CA GLN A 108 1.75 -24.65 -28.06
C GLN A 108 1.01 -25.84 -28.66
N GLN A 109 0.08 -26.46 -27.92
CA GLN A 109 -0.62 -27.66 -28.39
C GLN A 109 -1.64 -27.33 -29.49
N ARG A 110 -1.73 -28.21 -30.48
CA ARG A 110 -2.66 -28.05 -31.61
C ARG A 110 -4.10 -27.99 -31.09
N ASN A 111 -4.86 -27.02 -31.57
CA ASN A 111 -6.28 -26.79 -31.25
C ASN A 111 -6.59 -26.40 -29.79
N TYR A 112 -5.60 -26.01 -28.99
CA TYR A 112 -5.82 -25.53 -27.64
C TYR A 112 -5.67 -24.00 -27.55
N LYS A 113 -6.55 -23.34 -26.79
CA LYS A 113 -6.46 -21.92 -26.44
C LYS A 113 -6.80 -21.72 -24.97
N HIS A 114 -6.03 -20.87 -24.30
CA HIS A 114 -6.27 -20.48 -22.92
C HIS A 114 -7.53 -19.63 -22.78
N ASN A 115 -8.24 -19.78 -21.65
CA ASN A 115 -9.41 -18.98 -21.31
C ASN A 115 -9.11 -18.07 -20.10
N HIS A 116 -10.10 -17.27 -19.68
CA HIS A 116 -9.93 -16.38 -18.53
C HIS A 116 -9.54 -17.10 -17.22
N ILE A 117 -9.91 -18.38 -17.06
CA ILE A 117 -9.66 -19.16 -15.84
C ILE A 117 -8.18 -19.53 -15.75
N THR A 118 -7.60 -20.06 -16.82
CA THR A 118 -6.18 -20.45 -16.84
C THR A 118 -5.28 -19.21 -16.67
N TYR A 119 -5.60 -18.10 -17.35
CA TYR A 119 -4.93 -16.81 -17.16
C TYR A 119 -5.05 -16.28 -15.73
N LEU A 120 -6.25 -16.33 -15.12
CA LEU A 120 -6.46 -15.88 -13.74
C LEU A 120 -5.60 -16.67 -12.75
N THR A 121 -5.54 -17.99 -12.92
CA THR A 121 -4.81 -18.89 -12.02
C THR A 121 -3.31 -18.69 -12.12
N VAL A 122 -2.75 -18.70 -13.33
CA VAL A 122 -1.30 -18.50 -13.51
C VAL A 122 -0.87 -17.11 -13.02
N ILE A 123 -1.65 -16.06 -13.30
CA ILE A 123 -1.36 -14.70 -12.81
C ILE A 123 -1.36 -14.68 -11.28
N LYS A 124 -2.33 -15.32 -10.61
CA LYS A 124 -2.36 -15.39 -9.14
C LYS A 124 -1.11 -16.09 -8.57
N ILE A 125 -0.71 -17.21 -9.16
CA ILE A 125 0.46 -17.99 -8.73
C ILE A 125 1.76 -17.18 -8.92
N LEU A 126 1.91 -16.51 -10.06
CA LEU A 126 3.07 -15.64 -10.31
C LEU A 126 3.14 -14.47 -9.33
N ILE A 127 1.97 -13.91 -8.96
CA ILE A 127 1.89 -12.84 -7.96
C ILE A 127 2.31 -13.33 -6.57
N SER A 128 1.79 -14.48 -6.11
CA SER A 128 2.18 -15.07 -4.82
C SER A 128 3.65 -15.50 -4.81
N GLY A 129 4.14 -16.00 -5.95
CA GLY A 129 5.52 -16.39 -6.21
C GLY A 129 6.52 -15.25 -6.41
N ARG A 130 6.07 -13.99 -6.30
CA ARG A 130 6.87 -12.77 -6.54
C ARG A 130 7.50 -12.69 -7.95
N ARG A 131 6.99 -13.45 -8.92
CA ARG A 131 7.41 -13.44 -10.35
C ARG A 131 6.73 -12.32 -11.11
N TYR A 132 7.11 -11.13 -10.70
CA TYR A 132 6.43 -9.89 -10.98
C TYR A 132 6.51 -9.37 -12.41
N ARG A 133 7.58 -9.71 -13.14
CA ARG A 133 7.75 -9.36 -14.56
C ARG A 133 6.93 -10.26 -15.46
N GLN A 134 6.97 -11.57 -15.21
CA GLN A 134 6.17 -12.56 -15.94
C GLN A 134 4.65 -12.33 -15.75
N ALA A 135 4.22 -11.97 -14.53
CA ALA A 135 2.83 -11.61 -14.30
C ALA A 135 2.39 -10.38 -15.13
N GLU A 136 3.29 -9.41 -15.32
CA GLU A 136 3.01 -8.20 -16.09
C GLU A 136 2.89 -8.50 -17.59
N THR A 137 3.77 -9.35 -18.14
CA THR A 137 3.68 -9.76 -19.56
C THR A 137 2.38 -10.51 -19.85
N LEU A 138 1.94 -11.41 -18.96
CA LEU A 138 0.65 -12.10 -19.12
C LEU A 138 -0.54 -11.14 -19.04
N ILE A 139 -0.47 -10.10 -18.20
CA ILE A 139 -1.50 -9.06 -18.16
C ILE A 139 -1.55 -8.27 -19.47
N GLU A 140 -0.40 -7.98 -20.08
CA GLU A 140 -0.33 -7.32 -21.39
C GLU A 140 -0.91 -8.18 -22.50
N GLU A 141 -0.66 -9.49 -22.51
CA GLU A 141 -1.28 -10.44 -23.44
C GLU A 141 -2.81 -10.44 -23.30
N VAL A 142 -3.34 -10.50 -22.07
CA VAL A 142 -4.79 -10.41 -21.80
C VAL A 142 -5.36 -9.07 -22.29
N ILE A 143 -4.65 -7.97 -22.05
CA ILE A 143 -5.06 -6.63 -22.53
C ILE A 143 -5.01 -6.55 -24.07
N ALA A 144 -4.10 -7.27 -24.73
CA ALA A 144 -4.02 -7.34 -26.19
C ALA A 144 -5.13 -8.22 -26.80
N GLY A 145 -5.90 -8.96 -25.99
CA GLY A 145 -7.03 -9.76 -26.44
C GLY A 145 -6.72 -11.26 -26.57
N ALA A 146 -5.74 -11.77 -25.82
CA ALA A 146 -5.39 -13.20 -25.86
C ALA A 146 -6.52 -14.14 -25.39
N CYS A 147 -7.45 -13.66 -24.57
CA CYS A 147 -8.59 -14.43 -24.09
C CYS A 147 -9.84 -13.55 -23.86
N GLU A 148 -11.00 -14.19 -23.79
CA GLU A 148 -12.20 -13.57 -23.20
C GLU A 148 -11.90 -13.12 -21.78
N ILE A 149 -12.42 -11.97 -21.36
CA ILE A 149 -12.11 -11.40 -20.05
C ILE A 149 -13.31 -11.60 -19.13
N SER A 150 -13.03 -11.89 -17.86
CA SER A 150 -14.04 -12.00 -16.81
C SER A 150 -13.82 -10.96 -15.72
N VAL A 151 -14.86 -10.63 -14.95
CA VAL A 151 -14.76 -9.70 -13.80
C VAL A 151 -13.67 -10.11 -12.80
N PRO A 152 -13.52 -11.39 -12.40
CA PRO A 152 -12.42 -11.80 -11.52
C PRO A 152 -11.03 -11.58 -12.12
N LEU A 153 -10.87 -11.78 -13.43
CA LEU A 153 -9.62 -11.53 -14.13
C LEU A 153 -9.30 -10.02 -14.12
N TYR A 154 -10.24 -9.16 -14.49
CA TYR A 154 -10.10 -7.71 -14.37
C TYR A 154 -9.68 -7.27 -12.96
N ASN A 155 -10.39 -7.74 -11.94
CA ASN A 155 -10.10 -7.38 -10.55
C ASN A 155 -8.73 -7.90 -10.08
N SER A 156 -8.27 -9.06 -10.58
CA SER A 156 -6.92 -9.57 -10.30
C SER A 156 -5.84 -8.67 -10.91
N MET A 157 -6.01 -8.29 -12.17
CA MET A 157 -5.07 -7.40 -12.87
C MET A 157 -5.04 -6.00 -12.25
N ILE A 158 -6.20 -5.43 -11.92
CA ILE A 158 -6.30 -4.13 -11.22
C ILE A 158 -5.61 -4.21 -9.86
N ARG A 159 -5.89 -5.26 -9.06
CA ARG A 159 -5.24 -5.47 -7.74
C ARG A 159 -3.72 -5.51 -7.87
N PHE A 160 -3.20 -6.22 -8.86
CA PHE A 160 -1.77 -6.29 -9.15
C PHE A 160 -1.18 -4.91 -9.46
N CYS A 161 -1.80 -4.16 -10.38
CA CYS A 161 -1.35 -2.83 -10.77
C CYS A 161 -1.43 -1.83 -9.62
N CYS A 162 -2.51 -1.86 -8.82
CA CYS A 162 -2.70 -1.03 -7.63
C CYS A 162 -1.64 -1.26 -6.55
N GLY A 163 -1.07 -2.46 -6.46
CA GLY A 163 -0.02 -2.81 -5.50
C GLY A 163 1.34 -2.18 -5.81
N ARG A 164 1.55 -1.63 -7.01
CA ARG A 164 2.86 -1.13 -7.45
C ARG A 164 2.84 0.35 -7.76
N LYS A 165 3.96 1.02 -7.45
CA LYS A 165 4.09 2.46 -7.66
C LYS A 165 4.01 2.85 -9.15
N LEU A 166 4.71 2.10 -10.02
CA LEU A 166 4.84 2.37 -11.45
C LEU A 166 3.60 1.96 -12.27
N LEU A 167 2.89 0.91 -11.85
CA LEU A 167 1.76 0.36 -12.61
C LEU A 167 0.41 0.97 -12.24
N PHE A 168 0.38 1.98 -11.38
CA PHE A 168 -0.88 2.53 -10.88
C PHE A 168 -1.72 3.18 -11.97
N ASN A 169 -1.11 3.90 -12.91
CA ASN A 169 -1.84 4.48 -14.04
C ASN A 169 -2.43 3.35 -14.92
N ARG A 170 -1.70 2.24 -15.06
CA ARG A 170 -2.16 1.05 -15.77
C ARG A 170 -3.43 0.44 -15.16
N ALA A 171 -3.57 0.49 -13.83
CA ALA A 171 -4.81 0.04 -13.16
C ALA A 171 -6.04 0.81 -13.68
N PHE A 172 -5.91 2.12 -13.91
CA PHE A 172 -6.98 2.95 -14.46
C PHE A 172 -7.21 2.69 -15.95
N ASP A 173 -6.18 2.34 -16.72
CA ASP A 173 -6.36 1.94 -18.13
C ASP A 173 -7.14 0.64 -18.24
N ILE A 174 -6.82 -0.35 -17.41
CA ILE A 174 -7.52 -1.63 -17.32
C ILE A 174 -8.98 -1.40 -16.91
N TYR A 175 -9.21 -0.57 -15.89
CA TYR A 175 -10.56 -0.20 -15.46
C TYR A 175 -11.35 0.54 -16.56
N LYS A 176 -10.73 1.46 -17.32
CA LYS A 176 -11.37 2.11 -18.47
C LYS A 176 -11.72 1.10 -19.57
N LYS A 177 -10.91 0.08 -19.78
CA LYS A 177 -11.23 -1.01 -20.71
C LYS A 177 -12.44 -1.81 -20.22
N MET A 178 -12.50 -2.11 -18.92
CA MET A 178 -13.64 -2.77 -18.29
C MET A 178 -14.94 -1.95 -18.39
N LEU A 179 -14.87 -0.62 -18.27
CA LEU A 179 -16.07 0.24 -18.47
C LEU A 179 -16.62 0.19 -19.90
N LYS A 180 -15.79 -0.10 -20.90
CA LYS A 180 -16.18 -0.17 -22.31
C LYS A 180 -16.69 -1.54 -22.73
N SER A 181 -16.42 -2.59 -21.96
CA SER A 181 -16.93 -3.92 -22.26
C SER A 181 -18.39 -4.06 -21.87
N GLU A 182 -19.20 -4.64 -22.76
CA GLU A 182 -20.62 -4.91 -22.49
C GLU A 182 -20.81 -6.03 -21.47
N ASP A 183 -19.97 -7.07 -21.54
CA ASP A 183 -20.11 -8.30 -20.75
C ASP A 183 -19.55 -8.18 -19.32
N CYS A 184 -18.57 -7.30 -19.09
CA CYS A 184 -17.85 -7.19 -17.83
C CYS A 184 -17.97 -5.80 -17.22
N LYS A 185 -18.93 -5.63 -16.31
CA LYS A 185 -19.12 -4.34 -15.61
C LYS A 185 -18.34 -4.30 -14.28
N PRO A 186 -17.79 -3.13 -13.89
CA PRO A 186 -17.14 -2.95 -12.60
C PRO A 186 -18.05 -3.31 -11.43
N THR A 187 -17.50 -3.96 -10.41
CA THR A 187 -18.22 -4.33 -9.19
C THR A 187 -17.74 -3.49 -8.00
N LEU A 188 -18.39 -3.65 -6.84
CA LEU A 188 -17.97 -3.02 -5.59
C LEU A 188 -16.50 -3.31 -5.27
N ASP A 189 -16.04 -4.55 -5.51
CA ASP A 189 -14.64 -4.94 -5.36
C ASP A 189 -13.70 -4.12 -6.25
N THR A 190 -14.09 -3.87 -7.50
CA THR A 190 -13.31 -3.05 -8.44
C THR A 190 -13.09 -1.65 -7.89
N TYR A 191 -14.17 -1.00 -7.43
CA TYR A 191 -14.12 0.34 -6.85
C TYR A 191 -13.33 0.35 -5.54
N THR A 192 -13.51 -0.65 -4.68
CA THR A 192 -12.77 -0.80 -3.42
C THR A 192 -11.26 -0.88 -3.68
N LEU A 193 -10.82 -1.65 -4.67
CA LEU A 193 -9.40 -1.74 -5.05
C LEU A 193 -8.85 -0.38 -5.50
N LEU A 194 -9.59 0.32 -6.37
CA LEU A 194 -9.18 1.61 -6.91
C LEU A 194 -9.14 2.70 -5.82
N PHE A 195 -10.17 2.82 -4.98
CA PHE A 195 -10.19 3.78 -3.86
C PHE A 195 -9.07 3.51 -2.85
N ASN A 196 -8.86 2.25 -2.46
CA ASN A 196 -7.77 1.90 -1.55
C ASN A 196 -6.41 2.28 -2.16
N SER A 197 -6.20 1.99 -3.44
CA SER A 197 -4.96 2.33 -4.14
C SER A 197 -4.69 3.84 -4.22
N LEU A 198 -5.75 4.64 -4.41
CA LEU A 198 -5.68 6.11 -4.37
C LEU A 198 -5.30 6.58 -2.97
N LEU A 199 -6.01 6.13 -1.94
CA LEU A 199 -5.82 6.57 -0.56
C LEU A 199 -4.46 6.19 0.02
N ARG A 200 -3.83 5.10 -0.43
CA ARG A 200 -2.43 4.78 -0.06
C ARG A 200 -1.43 5.85 -0.48
N ARG A 201 -1.78 6.68 -1.47
CA ARG A 201 -0.96 7.79 -1.97
C ARG A 201 -1.24 9.11 -1.27
N PHE A 202 -2.22 9.17 -0.35
CA PHE A 202 -2.56 10.36 0.43
C PHE A 202 -1.56 10.56 1.57
N ASN A 203 -0.33 10.94 1.20
CA ASN A 203 0.76 11.21 2.13
C ASN A 203 0.81 12.69 2.54
N LYS A 204 1.10 13.59 1.58
CA LYS A 204 1.22 15.04 1.73
C LYS A 204 -0.03 15.71 1.18
N LEU A 205 -0.42 16.84 1.77
CA LEU A 205 -1.65 17.56 1.41
C LEU A 205 -1.72 17.89 -0.09
N ASN A 206 -0.63 18.40 -0.68
CA ASN A 206 -0.57 18.73 -2.11
C ASN A 206 -0.86 17.52 -3.00
N VAL A 207 -0.40 16.33 -2.60
CA VAL A 207 -0.63 15.09 -3.34
C VAL A 207 -2.08 14.63 -3.18
N CYS A 208 -2.67 14.79 -1.99
CA CYS A 208 -4.07 14.47 -1.75
C CYS A 208 -5.01 15.22 -2.71
N TYR A 209 -4.79 16.52 -2.95
CA TYR A 209 -5.61 17.31 -3.88
C TYR A 209 -5.56 16.78 -5.32
N VAL A 210 -4.39 16.34 -5.80
CA VAL A 210 -4.26 15.76 -7.15
C VAL A 210 -5.11 14.49 -7.28
N TYR A 211 -5.05 13.60 -6.28
CA TYR A 211 -5.82 12.36 -6.31
C TYR A 211 -7.29 12.53 -5.91
N LEU A 212 -7.68 13.64 -5.29
CA LEU A 212 -9.06 13.92 -4.95
C LEU A 212 -9.94 14.01 -6.20
N HIS A 213 -9.43 14.57 -7.30
CA HIS A 213 -10.17 14.58 -8.58
C HIS A 213 -10.47 13.15 -9.07
N ALA A 214 -9.52 12.23 -8.93
CA ALA A 214 -9.73 10.82 -9.28
C ALA A 214 -10.75 10.15 -8.36
N VAL A 215 -10.73 10.45 -7.05
CA VAL A 215 -11.76 9.98 -6.10
C VAL A 215 -13.14 10.50 -6.51
N LYS A 216 -13.29 11.81 -6.77
CA LYS A 216 -14.54 12.43 -7.25
C LYS A 216 -15.07 11.76 -8.52
N SER A 217 -14.18 11.53 -9.49
CA SER A 217 -14.52 10.89 -10.77
C SER A 217 -14.98 9.45 -10.56
N LEU A 218 -14.25 8.65 -9.77
CA LEU A 218 -14.64 7.27 -9.45
C LEU A 218 -15.97 7.20 -8.71
N THR A 219 -16.23 8.09 -7.74
CA THR A 219 -17.51 8.13 -7.04
C THR A 219 -18.67 8.40 -8.00
N LYS A 220 -18.51 9.34 -8.95
CA LYS A 220 -19.53 9.60 -9.98
C LYS A 220 -19.75 8.39 -10.88
N GLN A 221 -18.66 7.73 -11.30
CA GLN A 221 -18.74 6.55 -12.16
C GLN A 221 -19.38 5.35 -11.46
N MET A 222 -19.10 5.15 -10.17
CA MET A 222 -19.73 4.11 -9.35
C MET A 222 -21.24 4.32 -9.24
N LYS A 223 -21.68 5.57 -9.03
CA LYS A 223 -23.12 5.92 -9.03
C LYS A 223 -23.73 5.68 -10.42
N ALA A 224 -23.04 6.07 -11.50
CA ALA A 224 -23.52 5.90 -12.87
C ALA A 224 -23.58 4.43 -13.33
N SER A 225 -22.70 3.56 -12.81
CA SER A 225 -22.72 2.12 -13.07
C SER A 225 -23.74 1.36 -12.22
N GLY A 226 -24.48 2.06 -11.34
CA GLY A 226 -25.47 1.45 -10.46
C GLY A 226 -24.87 0.61 -9.33
N VAL A 227 -23.57 0.75 -9.06
CA VAL A 227 -22.90 0.01 -7.98
C VAL A 227 -23.17 0.71 -6.65
N ILE A 228 -23.87 0.02 -5.76
CA ILE A 228 -24.20 0.52 -4.41
C ILE A 228 -22.93 0.43 -3.53
N PRO A 229 -22.46 1.55 -2.96
CA PRO A 229 -21.31 1.52 -2.06
C PRO A 229 -21.68 0.95 -0.70
N ASP A 230 -20.73 0.26 -0.08
CA ASP A 230 -20.81 -0.16 1.32
C ASP A 230 -20.20 0.89 2.27
N THR A 231 -20.35 0.66 3.58
CA THR A 231 -19.76 1.49 4.64
C THR A 231 -18.26 1.68 4.46
N PHE A 232 -17.55 0.66 3.95
CA PHE A 232 -16.11 0.73 3.76
C PHE A 232 -15.72 1.72 2.66
N VAL A 233 -16.37 1.66 1.50
CA VAL A 233 -16.16 2.61 0.39
C VAL A 233 -16.58 4.02 0.77
N LEU A 234 -17.73 4.19 1.43
CA LEU A 234 -18.18 5.50 1.90
C LEU A 234 -17.17 6.12 2.88
N ASN A 235 -16.63 5.33 3.80
CA ASN A 235 -15.57 5.76 4.70
C ASN A 235 -14.28 6.17 3.98
N MET A 236 -13.92 5.47 2.90
CA MET A 236 -12.80 5.86 2.05
C MET A 236 -13.02 7.22 1.37
N ILE A 237 -14.23 7.46 0.85
CA ILE A 237 -14.60 8.73 0.21
C ILE A 237 -14.60 9.87 1.24
N ILE A 238 -15.22 9.66 2.42
CA ILE A 238 -15.23 10.64 3.52
C ILE A 238 -13.80 10.98 3.95
N LYS A 239 -12.95 9.96 4.13
CA LYS A 239 -11.53 10.15 4.46
C LYS A 239 -10.80 10.99 3.42
N ALA A 240 -11.07 10.78 2.12
CA ALA A 240 -10.45 11.53 1.05
C ALA A 240 -10.80 13.03 1.12
N TYR A 241 -12.09 13.34 1.24
CA TYR A 241 -12.57 14.72 1.39
C TYR A 241 -12.06 15.38 2.66
N ALA A 242 -12.14 14.69 3.80
CA ALA A 242 -11.66 15.19 5.09
C ALA A 242 -10.17 15.52 5.07
N LYS A 243 -9.33 14.65 4.47
CA LYS A 243 -7.89 14.91 4.31
C LYS A 243 -7.57 16.10 3.41
N CYS A 244 -8.45 16.43 2.47
CA CYS A 244 -8.30 17.58 1.58
C CYS A 244 -9.06 18.82 2.08
N LEU A 245 -9.56 18.80 3.32
CA LEU A 245 -10.32 19.90 3.93
C LEU A 245 -11.58 20.33 3.15
N GLU A 246 -12.07 19.47 2.25
CA GLU A 246 -13.38 19.60 1.59
C GLU A 246 -14.48 19.03 2.51
N VAL A 247 -14.58 19.56 3.73
CA VAL A 247 -15.40 19.00 4.81
C VAL A 247 -16.90 19.02 4.53
N ASP A 248 -17.39 19.97 3.74
CA ASP A 248 -18.81 20.07 3.39
C ASP A 248 -19.25 18.89 2.52
N GLU A 249 -18.39 18.48 1.58
CA GLU A 249 -18.57 17.28 0.78
C GLU A 249 -18.44 16.01 1.63
N ALA A 250 -17.50 15.98 2.59
CA ALA A 250 -17.38 14.87 3.54
C ALA A 250 -18.67 14.69 4.36
N VAL A 251 -19.24 15.79 4.88
CA VAL A 251 -20.50 15.78 5.63
C VAL A 251 -21.67 15.37 4.75
N ARG A 252 -21.70 15.80 3.47
CA ARG A 252 -22.73 15.36 2.53
C ARG A 252 -22.71 13.84 2.35
N VAL A 253 -21.53 13.27 2.06
CA VAL A 253 -21.38 11.81 1.88
C VAL A 253 -21.73 11.05 3.17
N PHE A 254 -21.36 11.58 4.34
CA PHE A 254 -21.74 11.00 5.62
C PHE A 254 -23.27 10.94 5.81
N ARG A 255 -23.99 12.03 5.47
CA ARG A 255 -25.46 12.06 5.55
C ARG A 255 -26.12 11.15 4.50
N GLU A 256 -25.49 10.97 3.34
CA GLU A 256 -25.96 10.03 2.31
C GLU A 256 -25.82 8.55 2.73
N MET A 257 -25.04 8.21 3.77
CA MET A 257 -24.81 6.81 4.16
C MET A 257 -26.11 6.04 4.43
N GLY A 258 -27.08 6.67 5.10
CA GLY A 258 -28.38 6.06 5.39
C GLY A 258 -29.20 5.74 4.14
N LEU A 259 -29.02 6.50 3.05
CA LEU A 259 -29.70 6.24 1.76
C LEU A 259 -29.19 4.94 1.10
N TYR A 260 -27.99 4.51 1.45
CA TYR A 260 -27.39 3.25 1.00
C TYR A 260 -27.61 2.10 2.00
N GLY A 261 -28.45 2.30 3.03
CA GLY A 261 -28.61 1.32 4.11
C GLY A 261 -27.35 1.13 4.96
N CYS A 262 -26.41 2.07 4.93
CA CYS A 262 -25.14 1.99 5.64
C CYS A 262 -25.19 2.81 6.92
N GLU A 263 -24.74 2.22 8.03
CA GLU A 263 -24.60 2.93 9.31
C GLU A 263 -23.20 3.53 9.47
N ALA A 264 -23.16 4.77 9.95
CA ALA A 264 -21.92 5.45 10.30
C ALA A 264 -21.26 4.77 11.50
N ASN A 265 -19.95 4.51 11.40
CA ASN A 265 -19.17 3.89 12.46
C ASN A 265 -18.09 4.85 13.00
N ALA A 266 -17.28 4.36 13.95
CA ALA A 266 -16.26 5.18 14.59
C ALA A 266 -15.26 5.81 13.61
N TYR A 267 -14.99 5.16 12.46
CA TYR A 267 -14.15 5.71 11.40
C TYR A 267 -14.83 6.87 10.68
N SER A 268 -16.11 6.74 10.32
CA SER A 268 -16.90 7.78 9.65
C SER A 268 -16.84 9.10 10.43
N TYR A 269 -17.17 9.03 11.73
CA TYR A 269 -17.11 10.19 12.63
C TYR A 269 -15.69 10.70 12.80
N SER A 270 -14.72 9.81 13.06
CA SER A 270 -13.33 10.21 13.26
C SER A 270 -12.76 10.98 12.06
N TYR A 271 -13.12 10.61 10.82
CA TYR A 271 -12.69 11.37 9.65
C TYR A 271 -13.33 12.75 9.58
N LEU A 272 -14.62 12.88 9.89
CA LEU A 272 -15.30 14.18 9.94
C LEU A 272 -14.72 15.10 11.01
N VAL A 273 -14.58 14.61 12.25
CA VAL A 273 -14.03 15.40 13.37
C VAL A 273 -12.65 15.93 12.99
N LYS A 274 -11.77 15.07 12.48
CA LYS A 274 -10.41 15.47 12.07
C LYS A 274 -10.41 16.48 10.93
N GLY A 275 -11.24 16.27 9.90
CA GLY A 275 -11.35 17.18 8.77
C GLY A 275 -11.89 18.56 9.19
N LEU A 276 -12.96 18.58 9.99
CA LEU A 276 -13.60 19.80 10.50
C LEU A 276 -12.65 20.61 11.39
N CYS A 277 -11.98 19.96 12.34
CA CYS A 277 -10.96 20.60 13.18
C CYS A 277 -9.80 21.13 12.33
N GLY A 278 -9.31 20.34 11.37
CA GLY A 278 -8.25 20.76 10.45
C GLY A 278 -8.61 21.95 9.55
N LYS A 279 -9.91 22.19 9.29
CA LYS A 279 -10.41 23.37 8.57
C LYS A 279 -10.71 24.56 9.49
N GLY A 280 -10.52 24.43 10.80
CA GLY A 280 -10.88 25.46 11.79
C GLY A 280 -12.38 25.55 12.08
N ARG A 281 -13.15 24.48 11.84
CA ARG A 281 -14.59 24.38 12.20
C ARG A 281 -14.75 23.51 13.44
N SER A 282 -14.01 23.79 14.50
CA SER A 282 -13.97 22.93 15.70
C SER A 282 -15.35 22.76 16.35
N GLY A 283 -16.23 23.78 16.30
CA GLY A 283 -17.60 23.68 16.84
C GLY A 283 -18.43 22.59 16.17
N GLN A 284 -18.36 22.47 14.85
CA GLN A 284 -19.02 21.37 14.15
C GLN A 284 -18.32 20.03 14.40
N GLY A 285 -16.97 20.04 14.49
CA GLY A 285 -16.20 18.86 14.88
C GLY A 285 -16.62 18.32 16.25
N LEU A 286 -16.80 19.21 17.23
CA LEU A 286 -17.30 18.85 18.56
C LEU A 286 -18.73 18.32 18.52
N GLY A 287 -19.61 18.89 17.67
CA GLY A 287 -20.95 18.37 17.46
C GLY A 287 -20.96 16.90 17.02
N PHE A 288 -20.17 16.58 15.98
CA PHE A 288 -20.02 15.19 15.52
C PHE A 288 -19.36 14.28 16.56
N TYR A 289 -18.42 14.80 17.36
CA TYR A 289 -17.83 14.07 18.47
C TYR A 289 -18.88 13.70 19.54
N LYS A 290 -19.73 14.66 19.93
CA LYS A 290 -20.81 14.41 20.91
C LYS A 290 -21.82 13.41 20.37
N GLU A 291 -22.20 13.52 19.09
CA GLU A 291 -23.07 12.54 18.42
C GLU A 291 -22.44 11.13 18.42
N MET A 292 -21.14 11.04 18.12
CA MET A 292 -20.38 9.79 18.16
C MET A 292 -20.44 9.14 19.55
N LYS A 293 -20.19 9.90 20.62
CA LYS A 293 -20.27 9.40 22.01
C LYS A 293 -21.70 9.02 22.40
N GLY A 294 -22.70 9.80 21.98
CA GLY A 294 -24.11 9.48 22.21
C GLY A 294 -24.55 8.15 21.60
N LYS A 295 -23.88 7.69 20.54
CA LYS A 295 -24.08 6.37 19.92
C LYS A 295 -23.22 5.26 20.55
N GLY A 296 -22.51 5.54 21.64
CA GLY A 296 -21.61 4.57 22.28
C GLY A 296 -20.34 4.24 21.48
N LEU A 297 -20.00 5.05 20.46
CA LEU A 297 -18.80 4.84 19.66
C LEU A 297 -17.60 5.53 20.31
N VAL A 298 -16.48 4.79 20.44
CA VAL A 298 -15.26 5.30 21.08
C VAL A 298 -14.35 5.98 20.05
N PRO A 299 -14.01 7.27 20.21
CA PRO A 299 -13.10 7.97 19.31
C PRO A 299 -11.69 7.37 19.37
N SER A 300 -10.97 7.38 18.23
CA SER A 300 -9.55 6.99 18.25
C SER A 300 -8.72 8.03 19.00
N GLY A 301 -7.60 7.64 19.62
CA GLY A 301 -6.72 8.59 20.32
C GLY A 301 -6.31 9.79 19.45
N SER A 302 -5.97 9.55 18.17
CA SER A 302 -5.69 10.64 17.22
C SER A 302 -6.88 11.57 16.93
N THR A 303 -8.13 11.11 17.10
CA THR A 303 -9.34 11.95 16.99
C THR A 303 -9.44 12.86 18.21
N TYR A 304 -9.25 12.31 19.42
CA TYR A 304 -9.17 13.07 20.66
C TYR A 304 -8.13 14.19 20.57
N MET A 305 -6.88 13.85 20.23
CA MET A 305 -5.78 14.83 20.16
C MET A 305 -6.09 15.98 19.20
N ILE A 306 -6.59 15.67 17.99
CA ILE A 306 -6.90 16.71 17.01
C ILE A 306 -8.02 17.64 17.50
N LEU A 307 -9.06 17.10 18.16
CA LEU A 307 -10.15 17.90 18.70
C LEU A 307 -9.68 18.78 19.87
N ILE A 308 -8.93 18.22 20.82
CA ILE A 308 -8.40 18.97 21.98
C ILE A 308 -7.49 20.11 21.50
N CYS A 309 -6.55 19.82 20.60
CA CYS A 309 -5.67 20.84 20.04
C CYS A 309 -6.45 21.94 19.30
N SER A 310 -7.45 21.57 18.50
CA SER A 310 -8.28 22.54 17.77
C SER A 310 -9.07 23.44 18.71
N LEU A 311 -9.66 22.88 19.77
CA LEU A 311 -10.38 23.66 20.78
C LEU A 311 -9.44 24.57 21.57
N GLY A 312 -8.25 24.08 21.95
CA GLY A 312 -7.23 24.86 22.63
C GLY A 312 -6.71 26.04 21.79
N MET A 313 -6.51 25.83 20.47
CA MET A 313 -6.13 26.91 19.54
C MET A 313 -7.23 27.97 19.40
N GLU A 314 -8.50 27.58 19.52
CA GLU A 314 -9.64 28.49 19.53
C GLU A 314 -9.99 29.03 20.93
N ARG A 315 -9.13 28.79 21.94
CA ARG A 315 -9.29 29.22 23.34
C ARG A 315 -10.57 28.69 24.03
N ARG A 316 -11.11 27.57 23.56
CA ARG A 316 -12.29 26.90 24.14
C ARG A 316 -11.86 25.86 25.18
N PHE A 317 -11.21 26.33 26.24
CA PHE A 317 -10.49 25.47 27.19
C PHE A 317 -11.41 24.57 28.01
N GLU A 318 -12.58 25.05 28.46
CA GLU A 318 -13.54 24.20 29.20
C GLU A 318 -13.95 22.96 28.40
N GLU A 319 -14.21 23.13 27.11
CA GLU A 319 -14.58 22.03 26.23
C GLU A 319 -13.39 21.10 25.96
N ALA A 320 -12.19 21.66 25.77
CA ALA A 320 -10.96 20.88 25.58
C ALA A 320 -10.67 19.99 26.80
N ILE A 321 -10.86 20.52 28.01
CA ILE A 321 -10.71 19.79 29.28
C ILE A 321 -11.72 18.65 29.37
N GLY A 322 -12.99 18.91 29.05
CA GLY A 322 -14.01 17.86 29.01
C GLY A 322 -13.63 16.70 28.09
N VAL A 323 -13.13 17.02 26.89
CA VAL A 323 -12.67 16.00 25.92
C VAL A 323 -11.44 15.22 26.43
N VAL A 324 -10.53 15.84 27.21
CA VAL A 324 -9.41 15.13 27.85
C VAL A 324 -9.93 14.14 28.91
N PHE A 325 -10.90 14.54 29.73
CA PHE A 325 -11.48 13.62 30.72
C PHE A 325 -12.24 12.47 30.08
N ASP A 326 -12.94 12.72 28.98
CA ASP A 326 -13.58 11.65 28.19
C ASP A 326 -12.53 10.66 27.65
N MET A 327 -11.38 11.15 27.19
CA MET A 327 -10.27 10.30 26.72
C MET A 327 -9.71 9.42 27.85
N LEU A 328 -9.49 10.00 29.03
CA LEU A 328 -9.03 9.27 30.22
C LEU A 328 -10.08 8.25 30.69
N GLY A 329 -11.37 8.61 30.64
CA GLY A 329 -12.49 7.70 30.94
C GLY A 329 -12.55 6.51 29.97
N ASP A 330 -12.20 6.71 28.70
CA ASP A 330 -12.05 5.65 27.71
C ASP A 330 -10.71 4.89 27.85
N SER A 331 -10.00 5.02 28.97
CA SER A 331 -8.71 4.38 29.29
C SER A 331 -7.59 4.70 28.28
N MET A 332 -7.61 5.90 27.69
CA MET A 332 -6.54 6.40 26.83
C MET A 332 -5.82 7.58 27.48
N SER A 333 -4.49 7.59 27.43
CA SER A 333 -3.68 8.71 27.95
C SER A 333 -3.37 9.73 26.83
N PRO A 334 -3.66 11.02 27.03
CA PRO A 334 -3.19 12.10 26.18
C PRO A 334 -1.66 12.10 26.03
N ASP A 335 -1.16 12.53 24.88
CA ASP A 335 0.28 12.73 24.75
C ASP A 335 0.75 13.97 25.52
N LEU A 336 2.06 14.01 25.82
CA LEU A 336 2.68 15.12 26.57
C LEU A 336 2.46 16.48 25.88
N LEU A 337 2.39 16.48 24.54
CA LEU A 337 2.15 17.67 23.76
C LEU A 337 0.75 18.23 24.04
N THR A 338 -0.28 17.38 24.03
CA THR A 338 -1.67 17.75 24.33
C THR A 338 -1.80 18.32 25.73
N TYR A 339 -1.19 17.66 26.71
CA TYR A 339 -1.16 18.17 28.09
C TYR A 339 -0.54 19.56 28.16
N ARG A 340 0.63 19.75 27.54
CA ARG A 340 1.30 21.05 27.50
C ARG A 340 0.45 22.12 26.81
N THR A 341 -0.19 21.81 25.67
CA THR A 341 -0.98 22.79 24.91
C THR A 341 -2.15 23.34 25.70
N VAL A 342 -2.89 22.48 26.42
CA VAL A 342 -4.02 22.92 27.24
C VAL A 342 -3.54 23.73 28.45
N LEU A 343 -2.49 23.25 29.15
CA LEU A 343 -1.94 23.92 30.33
C LEU A 343 -1.35 25.30 30.01
N GLU A 344 -0.51 25.41 28.97
CA GLU A 344 0.02 26.69 28.52
C GLU A 344 -1.09 27.65 28.09
N GLY A 345 -2.14 27.13 27.44
CA GLY A 345 -3.29 27.91 27.05
C GLY A 345 -4.03 28.52 28.24
N LEU A 346 -4.29 27.72 29.28
CA LEU A 346 -4.91 28.20 30.53
C LEU A 346 -4.06 29.27 31.22
N CYS A 347 -2.75 29.08 31.32
CA CYS A 347 -1.86 30.08 31.93
C CYS A 347 -1.86 31.40 31.16
N ARG A 348 -1.86 31.36 29.82
CA ARG A 348 -1.90 32.57 28.98
C ARG A 348 -3.19 33.38 29.13
N GLU A 349 -4.30 32.74 29.49
CA GLU A 349 -5.57 33.42 29.80
C GLU A 349 -5.67 33.84 31.27
N GLY A 350 -4.59 33.72 32.06
CA GLY A 350 -4.57 34.06 33.48
C GLY A 350 -5.28 33.04 34.39
N MET A 351 -5.72 31.90 33.85
CA MET A 351 -6.39 30.83 34.60
C MET A 351 -5.38 29.85 35.20
N VAL A 352 -4.39 30.36 35.91
CA VAL A 352 -3.25 29.58 36.44
C VAL A 352 -3.72 28.54 37.47
N ASP A 353 -4.65 28.90 38.36
CA ASP A 353 -5.18 28.00 39.38
C ASP A 353 -5.86 26.77 38.75
N LYS A 354 -6.70 27.00 37.74
CA LYS A 354 -7.33 25.91 36.96
C LYS A 354 -6.28 25.02 36.27
N ALA A 355 -5.15 25.59 35.83
CA ALA A 355 -4.09 24.82 35.19
C ALA A 355 -3.39 23.89 36.21
N PHE A 356 -3.14 24.35 37.44
CA PHE A 356 -2.59 23.50 38.51
C PHE A 356 -3.59 22.43 38.95
N GLU A 357 -4.85 22.78 39.13
CA GLU A 357 -5.92 21.83 39.46
C GLU A 357 -6.03 20.73 38.40
N LEU A 358 -6.02 21.12 37.13
CA LEU A 358 -6.09 20.20 36.00
C LEU A 358 -4.87 19.27 35.94
N LEU A 359 -3.66 19.78 36.18
CA LEU A 359 -2.45 18.96 36.21
C LEU A 359 -2.50 17.91 37.34
N GLU A 360 -3.01 18.28 38.51
CA GLU A 360 -3.20 17.34 39.62
C GLU A 360 -4.29 16.31 39.33
N GLU A 361 -5.39 16.74 38.69
CA GLU A 361 -6.45 15.82 38.32
C GLU A 361 -5.97 14.81 37.27
N TRP A 362 -5.17 15.24 36.30
CA TRP A 362 -4.53 14.34 35.35
C TRP A 362 -3.55 13.39 36.02
N ARG A 363 -2.74 13.86 36.98
CA ARG A 363 -1.86 12.98 37.75
C ARG A 363 -2.63 11.87 38.48
N LYS A 364 -3.83 12.18 38.99
CA LYS A 364 -4.67 11.21 39.71
C LYS A 364 -5.36 10.21 38.76
N LYS A 365 -5.86 10.70 37.62
CA LYS A 365 -6.64 9.89 36.66
C LYS A 365 -5.77 9.15 35.64
N ASP A 366 -4.60 9.67 35.29
CA ASP A 366 -3.68 9.08 34.33
C ASP A 366 -2.55 8.33 35.05
N GLY A 367 -2.75 7.02 35.25
CA GLY A 367 -1.71 6.14 35.81
C GLY A 367 -0.47 6.01 34.92
N PHE A 368 -0.53 6.42 33.65
CA PHE A 368 0.60 6.42 32.72
C PHE A 368 1.40 7.72 32.76
N MET A 369 0.90 8.78 33.41
CA MET A 369 1.62 10.04 33.56
C MET A 369 2.83 9.82 34.47
N GLY A 370 3.95 9.43 33.86
CA GLY A 370 5.20 9.20 34.58
C GLY A 370 5.67 10.44 35.33
N GLU A 371 6.35 10.23 36.46
CA GLU A 371 6.81 11.31 37.35
C GLU A 371 7.65 12.37 36.62
N LYS A 372 8.44 11.95 35.61
CA LYS A 372 9.22 12.84 34.74
C LYS A 372 8.33 13.77 33.90
N ASN A 373 7.25 13.25 33.33
CA ASN A 373 6.32 14.03 32.51
C ASN A 373 5.57 15.04 33.38
N TYR A 374 5.08 14.59 34.54
CA TYR A 374 4.45 15.46 35.53
C TYR A 374 5.39 16.60 35.97
N LYS A 375 6.62 16.30 36.39
CA LYS A 375 7.62 17.31 36.77
C LYS A 375 7.91 18.28 35.62
N SER A 376 7.99 17.78 34.38
CA SER A 376 8.21 18.63 33.21
C SER A 376 7.05 19.59 32.94
N LEU A 377 5.81 19.14 33.12
CA LEU A 377 4.63 19.99 32.96
C LEU A 377 4.51 21.01 34.09
N LEU A 378 4.74 20.59 35.34
CA LEU A 378 4.74 21.46 36.51
C LEU A 378 5.77 22.59 36.41
N ASN A 379 7.00 22.26 36.01
CA ASN A 379 8.05 23.26 35.77
C ASN A 379 7.68 24.21 34.62
N GLY A 380 7.04 23.69 33.57
CA GLY A 380 6.51 24.48 32.47
C GLY A 380 5.45 25.49 32.93
N LEU A 381 4.50 25.05 33.76
CA LEU A 381 3.48 25.92 34.36
C LEU A 381 4.10 27.04 35.19
N HIS A 382 5.05 26.73 36.08
CA HIS A 382 5.73 27.74 36.89
C HIS A 382 6.53 28.75 36.07
N PHE A 383 7.06 28.36 34.92
CA PHE A 383 7.76 29.29 34.02
C PHE A 383 6.78 30.24 33.33
N VAL A 384 5.66 29.72 32.81
CA VAL A 384 4.65 30.52 32.10
C VAL A 384 3.89 31.44 33.06
N SER A 385 3.68 31.04 34.32
CA SER A 385 3.01 31.89 35.33
C SER A 385 3.86 33.05 35.84
N ARG A 386 5.14 33.14 35.46
CA ARG A 386 6.08 34.20 35.88
C ARG A 386 6.31 35.26 34.80
N GLN A 387 5.85 35.02 33.57
CA GLN A 387 5.83 35.99 32.47
C GLN A 387 4.51 36.74 32.47
#